data_AF-A0A3M2C8E0-F1
#
_entry.id   AF-A0A3M2C8E0-F1
#
_cell.length_a   1.000
_cell.length_b   1.000
_cell.length_c   1.000
_cell.angle_alpha   90.00
_cell.angle_beta   90.00
_cell.angle_gamma   90.00
#
_symmetry.space_group_name_H-M   'P 1'
#
loop_
_entity.id
_entity.type
_entity.pdbx_description
1 polymer ?
#
loop_
_entity_poly.entity_id
_entity_poly.type
_entity_poly.pdbx_seq_one_letter_code
_entity_poly.pdbx_strand_id
1 'polypeptide(L)'
;MRLGLILTLATCATAAPLGCGRARTVEEVQAEYATKILEGFSVGYSDITAERVDPRTHTLYNLTVQSGDTLIHADSAVLVVDPAKGTIALRLRGVVGADAQTGVVMTLDDLSTKGFKIAGPVRE
;
A
#
# COMPACT_ATOMS: atom_id res chain seq x y z
N MET A 1 -32.91 -47.22 -30.46
CA MET A 1 -32.18 -47.00 -29.18
C MET A 1 -30.85 -46.34 -29.50
N ARG A 2 -30.67 -45.07 -29.09
CA ARG A 2 -29.43 -44.30 -29.31
C ARG A 2 -28.49 -44.58 -28.13
N LEU A 3 -27.37 -45.26 -28.38
CA LEU A 3 -26.30 -45.45 -27.39
C LEU A 3 -25.28 -44.33 -27.54
N GLY A 4 -25.14 -43.56 -26.45
CA GLY A 4 -24.35 -42.35 -26.36
C GLY A 4 -22.85 -42.61 -26.26
N LEU A 5 -22.11 -41.74 -26.94
CA LEU A 5 -20.69 -41.49 -26.78
C LEU A 5 -20.52 -40.56 -25.56
N ILE A 6 -19.80 -40.99 -24.52
CA ILE A 6 -19.20 -40.06 -23.56
C ILE A 6 -17.73 -40.43 -23.38
N LEU A 7 -16.91 -39.60 -24.01
CA LEU A 7 -15.48 -39.49 -23.87
C LEU A 7 -15.23 -38.72 -22.57
N THR A 8 -14.66 -39.33 -21.53
CA THR A 8 -14.17 -38.57 -20.36
C THR A 8 -12.67 -38.77 -20.26
N LEU A 9 -11.96 -37.77 -20.79
CA LEU A 9 -10.53 -37.60 -20.65
C LEU A 9 -10.12 -37.52 -19.18
N ALA A 10 -9.06 -38.26 -18.85
CA ALA A 10 -8.22 -38.00 -17.71
C ALA A 10 -7.71 -36.54 -17.76
N THR A 11 -7.81 -35.80 -16.66
CA THR A 11 -6.94 -34.63 -16.46
C THR A 11 -6.54 -34.56 -14.99
N CYS A 12 -5.25 -34.34 -14.80
CA CYS A 12 -4.47 -34.54 -13.60
C CYS A 12 -5.08 -34.00 -12.31
N ALA A 13 -5.09 -34.85 -11.29
CA ALA A 13 -4.97 -34.42 -9.91
C ALA A 13 -3.58 -33.78 -9.72
N THR A 14 -3.43 -32.51 -10.08
CA THR A 14 -2.33 -31.70 -9.56
C THR A 14 -2.64 -31.37 -8.12
N ALA A 15 -1.97 -32.10 -7.23
CA ALA A 15 -1.80 -31.73 -5.84
C ALA A 15 -1.47 -30.24 -5.73
N ALA A 16 -2.42 -29.45 -5.24
CA ALA A 16 -2.13 -28.12 -4.74
C ALA A 16 -1.45 -28.29 -3.38
N PRO A 17 -0.18 -27.91 -3.20
CA PRO A 17 0.39 -27.88 -1.87
C PRO A 17 -0.34 -26.81 -1.05
N LEU A 18 -1.08 -27.29 -0.06
CA LEU A 18 -1.56 -26.48 1.05
C LEU A 18 -0.35 -25.85 1.76
N GLY A 19 -0.30 -24.52 1.88
CA GLY A 19 0.53 -23.86 2.89
C GLY A 19 1.77 -23.08 2.43
N CYS A 20 1.73 -22.40 1.28
CA CYS A 20 2.64 -21.27 1.01
C CYS A 20 1.79 -20.07 0.60
N GLY A 21 1.69 -19.06 1.47
CA GLY A 21 1.05 -17.80 1.12
C GLY A 21 1.71 -17.25 -0.14
N ARG A 22 0.93 -17.12 -1.22
CA ARG A 22 1.40 -16.61 -2.51
C ARG A 22 2.08 -15.26 -2.31
N ALA A 23 3.29 -15.10 -2.84
CA ALA A 23 3.96 -13.81 -2.87
C ALA A 23 3.13 -12.80 -3.67
N ARG A 24 2.81 -11.67 -3.02
CA ARG A 24 2.04 -10.58 -3.62
C ARG A 24 2.94 -9.71 -4.49
N THR A 25 2.42 -9.19 -5.59
CA THR A 25 3.11 -8.24 -6.47
C THR A 25 3.23 -6.87 -5.81
N VAL A 26 4.15 -6.05 -6.32
CA VAL A 26 4.26 -4.64 -5.91
C VAL A 26 2.94 -3.91 -6.08
N GLU A 27 2.26 -4.11 -7.22
CA GLU A 27 0.98 -3.46 -7.52
C GLU A 27 -0.13 -3.89 -6.54
N GLU A 28 -0.24 -5.19 -6.24
CA GLU A 28 -1.19 -5.70 -5.23
C GLU A 28 -0.95 -5.06 -3.85
N VAL A 29 0.33 -4.89 -3.47
CA VAL A 29 0.70 -4.23 -2.21
C VAL A 29 0.37 -2.73 -2.25
N GLN A 30 0.65 -2.04 -3.36
CA GLN A 30 0.30 -0.62 -3.50
C GLN A 30 -1.21 -0.41 -3.43
N ALA A 31 -1.99 -1.22 -4.13
CA ALA A 31 -3.45 -1.16 -4.07
C ALA A 31 -3.96 -1.40 -2.64
N GLU A 32 -3.48 -2.45 -1.97
CA GLU A 32 -3.86 -2.78 -0.58
C GLU A 32 -3.59 -1.61 0.37
N TYR A 33 -2.38 -1.04 0.34
CA TYR A 33 -2.01 0.03 1.26
C TYR A 33 -2.66 1.38 0.89
N ALA A 34 -2.92 1.65 -0.39
CA ALA A 34 -3.68 2.82 -0.79
C ALA A 34 -5.11 2.77 -0.23
N THR A 35 -5.77 1.61 -0.32
CA THR A 35 -7.08 1.40 0.28
C THR A 35 -7.04 1.54 1.80
N LYS A 36 -6.07 0.93 2.49
CA LYS A 36 -5.93 1.09 3.95
C LYS A 36 -5.77 2.54 4.37
N ILE A 37 -4.96 3.31 3.64
CA ILE A 37 -4.75 4.74 3.96
C ILE A 37 -6.02 5.55 3.72
N LEU A 38 -6.77 5.24 2.66
CA LEU A 38 -8.08 5.86 2.40
C LEU A 38 -9.09 5.57 3.52
N GLU A 39 -9.01 4.38 4.14
CA GLU A 39 -9.85 3.96 5.26
C GLU A 39 -9.36 4.47 6.63
N GLY A 40 -8.19 5.11 6.68
CA GLY A 40 -7.51 5.52 7.91
C GLY A 40 -6.55 4.45 8.42
N PHE A 41 -5.26 4.62 8.09
CA PHE A 41 -4.20 3.66 8.42
C PHE A 41 -3.28 4.20 9.51
N SER A 42 -3.06 3.40 10.55
CA SER A 42 -2.12 3.72 11.63
C SER A 42 -0.91 2.81 11.60
N VAL A 43 0.29 3.38 11.74
CA VAL A 43 1.55 2.63 11.84
C VAL A 43 2.46 3.23 12.92
N GLY A 44 2.77 2.43 13.93
CA GLY A 44 3.51 2.92 15.10
C GLY A 44 2.70 3.98 15.83
N TYR A 45 3.24 5.20 15.87
CA TYR A 45 2.59 6.38 16.48
C TYR A 45 2.09 7.38 15.44
N SER A 46 2.01 6.97 14.17
CA SER A 46 1.61 7.83 13.07
C SER A 46 0.28 7.37 12.49
N ASP A 47 -0.65 8.31 12.35
CA ASP A 47 -1.92 8.14 11.64
C ASP A 47 -1.82 8.76 10.26
N ILE A 48 -2.27 8.02 9.24
CA ILE A 48 -2.16 8.39 7.84
C ILE A 48 -3.54 8.28 7.20
N THR A 49 -4.03 9.38 6.67
CA THR A 49 -5.32 9.48 5.99
C THR A 49 -5.15 10.19 4.66
N ALA A 50 -5.91 9.77 3.65
CA ALA A 50 -6.03 10.50 2.39
C ALA A 50 -7.50 10.71 2.08
N GLU A 51 -7.84 11.79 1.38
CA GLU A 51 -9.22 12.02 0.96
C GLU A 51 -9.61 11.16 -0.25
N ARG A 52 -8.64 10.86 -1.12
CA ARG A 52 -8.89 10.19 -2.41
C ARG A 52 -7.69 9.36 -2.85
N VAL A 53 -7.99 8.27 -3.56
CA VAL A 53 -7.04 7.45 -4.31
C VAL A 53 -7.43 7.43 -5.79
N ASP A 54 -6.45 7.56 -6.69
CA ASP A 54 -6.61 7.16 -8.08
C ASP A 54 -6.46 5.64 -8.19
N PRO A 55 -7.51 4.90 -8.60
CA PRO A 55 -7.48 3.44 -8.62
C PRO A 55 -6.53 2.85 -9.68
N ARG A 56 -6.09 3.64 -10.67
CA ARG A 56 -5.18 3.18 -11.73
C ARG A 56 -3.71 3.37 -11.38
N THR A 57 -3.39 4.47 -10.70
CA THR A 57 -2.01 4.83 -10.37
C THR A 57 -1.68 4.61 -8.89
N HIS A 58 -2.69 4.30 -8.08
CA HIS A 58 -2.61 4.23 -6.62
C HIS A 58 -2.08 5.51 -5.96
N THR A 59 -2.17 6.63 -6.67
CA THR A 59 -1.79 7.95 -6.14
C THR A 59 -2.82 8.40 -5.12
N LEU A 60 -2.35 8.75 -3.93
CA LEU A 60 -3.12 9.32 -2.84
C LEU A 60 -3.15 10.84 -3.01
N TYR A 61 -4.28 11.48 -2.71
CA TYR A 61 -4.45 12.94 -2.79
C TYR A 61 -4.94 13.51 -1.47
N ASN A 62 -4.48 14.72 -1.16
CA ASN A 62 -4.78 15.46 0.08
C ASN A 62 -4.50 14.58 1.31
N LEU A 63 -3.26 14.10 1.40
CA LEU A 63 -2.83 13.18 2.44
C LEU A 63 -2.44 13.94 3.70
N THR A 64 -2.86 13.43 4.85
CA THR A 64 -2.48 13.90 6.18
C THR A 64 -1.72 12.81 6.92
N VAL A 65 -0.57 13.16 7.50
CA VAL A 65 0.18 12.33 8.44
C VAL A 65 0.23 13.06 9.77
N GLN A 66 -0.34 12.47 10.80
CA GLN A 66 -0.21 12.97 12.17
C GLN A 66 0.70 12.03 12.95
N SER A 67 1.71 12.56 13.63
CA SER A 67 2.64 11.78 14.45
C SER A 67 2.96 12.56 15.73
N GLY A 68 2.26 12.24 16.81
CA GLY A 68 2.32 13.02 18.05
C GLY A 68 1.88 14.46 17.80
N ASP A 69 2.76 15.42 18.13
CA ASP A 69 2.53 16.86 17.97
C ASP A 69 2.89 17.40 16.58
N THR A 70 3.36 16.54 15.68
CA THR A 70 3.66 16.92 14.29
C THR A 70 2.49 16.54 13.39
N LEU A 71 2.02 17.50 12.58
CA LEU A 71 1.02 17.31 11.54
C LEU A 71 1.64 17.65 10.18
N ILE A 72 1.52 16.75 9.22
CA ILE A 72 1.99 16.94 7.84
C ILE A 72 0.80 16.79 6.91
N HIS A 73 0.63 17.74 6.00
CA HIS A 73 -0.26 17.68 4.86
C HIS A 73 0.55 17.58 3.56
N ALA A 74 0.04 16.86 2.57
CA ALA A 74 0.63 16.77 1.24
C ALA A 74 -0.45 16.72 0.17
N ASP A 75 -0.26 17.48 -0.92
CA ASP A 75 -1.19 17.52 -2.06
C ASP A 75 -1.37 16.13 -2.70
N SER A 76 -0.27 15.38 -2.80
CA SER A 76 -0.29 14.01 -3.31
C SER A 76 0.81 13.13 -2.72
N ALA A 77 0.61 11.82 -2.78
CA ALA A 77 1.60 10.84 -2.40
C ALA A 77 1.55 9.59 -3.28
N VAL A 78 2.72 8.99 -3.50
CA VAL A 78 2.85 7.68 -4.14
C VAL A 78 3.48 6.69 -3.17
N LEU A 79 3.02 5.44 -3.25
CA LEU A 79 3.55 4.32 -2.46
C LEU A 79 4.79 3.75 -3.15
N VAL A 80 5.91 3.70 -2.42
CA VAL A 80 7.16 3.12 -2.90
C VAL A 80 7.42 1.82 -2.15
N VAL A 81 7.29 0.69 -2.85
CA VAL A 81 7.52 -0.65 -2.30
C VAL A 81 8.95 -1.08 -2.61
N ASP A 82 9.64 -1.58 -1.58
CA ASP A 82 10.95 -2.24 -1.70
C ASP A 82 10.74 -3.74 -1.37
N PRO A 83 10.61 -4.61 -2.40
CA PRO A 83 10.38 -6.04 -2.20
C PRO A 83 11.51 -6.73 -1.45
N ALA A 84 12.76 -6.32 -1.70
CA ALA A 84 13.94 -6.91 -1.08
C ALA A 84 13.96 -6.67 0.44
N LYS A 85 13.51 -5.48 0.87
CA LYS A 85 13.41 -5.15 2.30
C LYS A 85 12.05 -5.52 2.92
N GLY A 86 11.07 -5.85 2.09
CA GLY A 86 9.68 -6.03 2.52
C GLY A 86 9.13 -4.78 3.20
N THR A 87 9.42 -3.61 2.64
CA THR A 87 9.02 -2.32 3.20
C THR A 87 8.27 -1.47 2.19
N ILE A 88 7.39 -0.61 2.69
CA ILE A 88 6.69 0.41 1.92
C ILE A 88 6.94 1.78 2.53
N ALA A 89 7.18 2.78 1.70
CA ALA A 89 7.34 4.17 2.09
C ALA A 89 6.38 5.06 1.28
N LEU A 90 6.12 6.27 1.78
CA LEU A 90 5.36 7.29 1.06
C LEU A 90 6.34 8.32 0.52
N ARG A 91 6.20 8.65 -0.76
CA ARG A 91 6.81 9.85 -1.34
C ARG A 91 5.72 10.89 -1.51
N LEU A 92 5.79 11.92 -0.68
CA LEU A 92 4.86 13.03 -0.57
C LEU A 92 5.31 14.18 -1.47
N ARG A 93 4.35 14.91 -2.05
CA ARG A 93 4.56 16.12 -2.85
C ARG A 93 3.69 17.27 -2.35
N GLY A 94 4.19 18.50 -2.47
CA GLY A 94 3.46 19.70 -2.05
C GLY A 94 3.22 19.67 -0.54
N VAL A 95 4.29 19.49 0.23
CA VAL A 95 4.23 19.15 1.64
C VAL A 95 4.21 20.41 2.50
N VAL A 96 3.27 20.47 3.44
CA VAL A 96 3.22 21.46 4.50
C VAL A 96 3.20 20.73 5.84
N GLY A 97 4.17 21.02 6.71
CA GLY A 97 4.26 20.43 8.04
C GLY A 97 4.15 21.49 9.13
N ALA A 98 3.57 21.13 10.26
CA ALA A 98 3.53 21.95 11.46
C ALA A 98 3.89 21.10 12.69
N ASP A 99 4.68 21.68 13.60
CA ASP A 99 5.00 21.10 14.89
C ASP A 99 4.36 21.94 16.00
N ALA A 100 3.43 21.35 16.75
CA ALA A 100 2.64 22.07 17.73
C ALA A 100 3.42 22.46 18.99
N GLN A 101 4.53 21.77 19.31
CA GLN A 101 5.35 22.09 20.49
C GLN A 101 6.21 23.33 20.25
N THR A 102 6.77 23.44 19.04
CA THR A 102 7.72 24.50 18.68
C THR A 102 7.05 25.65 17.93
N GLY A 103 5.85 25.45 17.38
CA GLY A 103 5.18 26.40 16.50
C GLY A 103 5.84 26.53 15.12
N VAL A 104 6.76 25.63 14.78
CA VAL A 104 7.47 25.64 13.49
C VAL A 104 6.54 25.15 12.39
N VAL A 105 6.50 25.89 11.29
CA VAL A 105 5.84 25.49 10.03
C VAL A 105 6.90 25.32 8.96
N MET A 106 6.81 24.24 8.20
CA MET A 106 7.71 23.92 7.10
C MET A 106 6.94 23.67 5.80
N THR A 107 7.55 24.03 4.69
CA THR A 107 7.04 23.73 3.35
C THR A 107 8.16 23.09 2.55
N LEU A 108 7.86 21.97 1.90
CA LEU A 108 8.81 21.18 1.12
C LEU A 108 8.14 20.74 -0.19
N ASP A 109 8.86 20.78 -1.29
CA ASP A 109 8.34 20.30 -2.58
C ASP A 109 8.11 18.78 -2.55
N ASP A 110 9.07 18.04 -1.99
CA ASP A 110 9.04 16.58 -1.87
C ASP A 110 9.55 16.12 -0.48
N LEU A 111 8.91 15.10 0.10
CA LEU A 111 9.36 14.43 1.32
C LEU A 111 9.15 12.91 1.19
N SER A 112 10.15 12.10 1.58
CA SER A 112 9.96 10.66 1.66
C SER A 112 9.89 10.21 3.12
N THR A 113 8.86 9.45 3.47
CA THR A 113 8.74 8.90 4.82
C THR A 113 9.71 7.75 5.03
N LYS A 114 9.97 7.43 6.30
CA LYS A 114 10.66 6.19 6.64
C LYS A 114 9.81 5.00 6.23
N GLY A 115 10.44 4.01 5.59
CA GLY A 115 9.75 2.78 5.21
C GLY A 115 9.29 1.97 6.43
N PHE A 116 8.08 1.43 6.36
CA PHE A 116 7.51 0.52 7.35
C PHE A 116 7.28 -0.87 6.76
N LYS A 117 7.19 -1.88 7.64
CA LYS A 117 7.16 -3.29 7.23
C LYS A 117 5.83 -3.69 6.58
N ILE A 118 5.94 -4.46 5.51
CA ILE A 118 4.82 -5.08 4.81
C ILE A 118 4.61 -6.50 5.37
N ALA A 119 3.35 -6.90 5.53
CA ALA A 119 3.02 -8.23 6.08
C ALA A 119 3.17 -9.34 5.03
N GLY A 120 4.26 -10.11 5.06
CA GLY A 120 4.46 -11.26 4.16
C GLY A 120 5.28 -10.94 2.90
N PRO A 121 5.59 -11.97 2.08
CA PRO A 121 6.51 -11.84 0.96
C PRO A 121 5.94 -11.01 -0.19
N VAL A 122 6.82 -10.22 -0.84
CA VAL A 122 6.50 -9.36 -1.99
C VAL A 122 7.44 -9.73 -3.14
N ARG A 123 6.90 -9.71 -4.36
CA ARG A 123 7.65 -9.88 -5.61
C ARG A 123 7.41 -8.69 -6.54
N GLU A 124 8.33 -8.49 -7.48
CA GLU A 124 8.14 -7.56 -8.58
C GLU A 124 6.99 -8.00 -9.51
#